data_AF-A0A8C5RPC7-F1
#
_entry.id   AF-A0A8C5RPC7-F1
#
_cell.length_a   1.000
_cell.length_b   1.000
_cell.length_c   1.000
_cell.angle_alpha   90.00
_cell.angle_beta   90.00
_cell.angle_gamma   90.00
#
_symmetry.space_group_name_H-M   'P 1'
#
loop_
_entity.id
_entity.type
_entity.pdbx_description
1 polymer ?
#
loop_
_entity_poly.entity_id
_entity_poly.type
_entity_poly.pdbx_seq_one_letter_code
_entity_poly.pdbx_strand_id
1 'polypeptide(L)'
;MGRSSKDKRDIYYRLAKEEGWRARSAFKLLQLDEEYHLFQGVSRAVDLCAAPGSWSQVLSRKLKGEDPKNADIKIVAVDLQAMAPLPGVIQIQGDITKVSTAQEIIHHFEGQPADLVVCDGAPDVTGLHDIDEYIQAQLLLAALNITTHVLKKGGTFVAKIFRGKDVTLLYSQLKIFFPDVTCAKPRSSRNSSIEAFAVCRNYSPPEGYVPNMSNPLLDHCYDVDFNQLEGPNRVIVPFLACGDLSAYDSDRTYPLQLDPEKEYTYVPPTQPPIRPAYEEACFLKKHNLLTKEQGPHSQMPEQGASNFPLEAEVIDALEELSVQHKSQD
;
A
#
# COMPACT_ATOMS: atom_id res chain seq x y z
N MET A 1 27.56 -24.25 -18.46
CA MET A 1 26.09 -24.21 -18.57
C MET A 1 25.51 -23.40 -17.42
N GLY A 2 25.14 -22.13 -17.63
CA GLY A 2 24.55 -21.29 -16.59
C GLY A 2 23.02 -21.33 -16.63
N ARG A 3 22.40 -22.30 -15.94
CA ARG A 3 20.93 -22.41 -15.77
C ARG A 3 20.54 -22.16 -14.31
N SER A 4 20.92 -21.01 -13.73
CA SER A 4 20.59 -20.73 -12.31
C SER A 4 20.08 -19.31 -12.02
N SER A 5 19.51 -18.58 -12.99
CA SER A 5 18.82 -17.30 -12.68
C SER A 5 17.37 -17.23 -13.13
N LYS A 6 16.95 -18.07 -14.10
CA LYS A 6 15.57 -18.06 -14.61
C LYS A 6 14.56 -18.78 -13.72
N ASP A 7 14.97 -19.58 -12.74
CA ASP A 7 14.04 -20.32 -11.84
C ASP A 7 13.66 -19.58 -10.54
N LYS A 8 14.32 -18.45 -10.23
CA LYS A 8 13.87 -17.53 -9.16
C LYS A 8 12.74 -16.59 -9.62
N ARG A 9 12.08 -16.91 -10.74
CA ARG A 9 10.90 -16.16 -11.21
C ARG A 9 9.75 -16.42 -10.26
N ASP A 10 9.44 -15.39 -9.49
CA ASP A 10 8.11 -15.08 -8.98
C ASP A 10 7.00 -15.99 -9.54
N ILE A 11 6.46 -16.86 -8.67
CA ILE A 11 5.51 -17.91 -9.04
C ILE A 11 4.29 -17.35 -9.79
N TYR A 12 3.77 -16.20 -9.36
CA TYR A 12 2.60 -15.57 -9.95
C TYR A 12 2.86 -15.02 -11.36
N TYR A 13 4.11 -14.68 -11.68
CA TYR A 13 4.46 -14.34 -13.06
C TYR A 13 4.43 -15.57 -13.98
N ARG A 14 4.94 -16.72 -13.51
CA ARG A 14 4.91 -17.97 -14.28
C ARG A 14 3.48 -18.46 -14.47
N LEU A 15 2.71 -18.53 -13.39
CA LEU A 15 1.29 -18.87 -13.42
C LEU A 15 0.50 -17.93 -14.34
N ALA A 16 0.80 -16.63 -14.33
CA ALA A 16 0.15 -15.69 -15.24
C ALA A 16 0.39 -16.05 -16.71
N LYS A 17 1.61 -16.46 -17.08
CA LYS A 17 1.90 -16.89 -18.45
C LYS A 17 1.27 -18.25 -18.79
N GLU A 18 1.25 -19.18 -17.85
CA GLU A 18 0.66 -20.51 -18.02
C GLU A 18 -0.87 -20.45 -18.18
N GLU A 19 -1.55 -19.62 -17.39
CA GLU A 19 -3.01 -19.42 -17.42
C GLU A 19 -3.47 -18.33 -18.42
N GLY A 20 -2.52 -17.76 -19.16
CA GLY A 20 -2.77 -16.75 -20.18
C GLY A 20 -3.27 -15.41 -19.65
N TRP A 21 -2.93 -15.03 -18.42
CA TRP A 21 -3.14 -13.70 -17.87
C TRP A 21 -2.10 -12.70 -18.39
N ARG A 22 -2.52 -11.46 -18.68
CA ARG A 22 -1.60 -10.40 -19.15
C ARG A 22 -0.51 -10.07 -18.15
N ALA A 23 -0.82 -10.09 -16.85
CA ALA A 23 0.10 -9.77 -15.77
C ALA A 23 -0.19 -10.59 -14.51
N ARG A 24 0.81 -10.69 -13.63
CA ARG A 24 0.69 -11.36 -12.32
C ARG A 24 -0.34 -10.72 -11.38
N SER A 25 -0.70 -9.44 -11.62
CA SER A 25 -1.67 -8.72 -10.80
C SER A 25 -3.08 -9.29 -10.91
N ALA A 26 -3.38 -10.09 -11.94
CA ALA A 26 -4.64 -10.85 -12.03
C ALA A 26 -4.92 -11.67 -10.76
N PHE A 27 -3.89 -12.31 -10.19
CA PHE A 27 -4.02 -13.10 -8.96
C PHE A 27 -4.38 -12.27 -7.72
N LYS A 28 -4.11 -10.96 -7.73
CA LYS A 28 -4.49 -10.09 -6.62
C LYS A 28 -6.01 -9.95 -6.57
N LEU A 29 -6.63 -9.65 -7.72
CA LEU A 29 -8.08 -9.52 -7.79
C LEU A 29 -8.79 -10.86 -7.56
N LEU A 30 -8.25 -11.97 -8.09
CA LEU A 30 -8.79 -13.32 -7.83
C LEU A 30 -8.80 -13.65 -6.33
N GLN A 31 -7.69 -13.38 -5.62
CA GLN A 31 -7.59 -13.63 -4.19
C GLN A 31 -8.44 -12.67 -3.35
N LEU A 32 -8.64 -11.44 -3.81
CA LEU A 32 -9.60 -10.52 -3.18
C LEU A 32 -11.03 -11.01 -3.37
N ASP A 33 -11.40 -11.52 -4.55
CA ASP A 33 -12.72 -12.10 -4.79
C ASP A 33 -12.97 -13.36 -3.96
N GLU A 34 -11.97 -14.22 -3.78
CA GLU A 34 -12.06 -15.40 -2.92
C GLU A 34 -12.46 -15.05 -1.47
N GLU A 35 -11.92 -13.96 -0.93
CA GLU A 35 -12.18 -13.52 0.45
C GLU A 35 -13.45 -12.67 0.58
N TYR A 36 -13.71 -11.78 -0.37
CA TYR A 36 -14.75 -10.76 -0.26
C TYR A 36 -15.99 -11.00 -1.14
N HIS A 37 -15.96 -12.04 -1.98
CA HIS A 37 -17.03 -12.38 -2.93
C HIS A 37 -17.41 -11.19 -3.83
N LEU A 38 -16.40 -10.48 -4.33
CA LEU A 38 -16.53 -9.21 -5.06
C LEU A 38 -17.42 -9.32 -6.30
N PHE A 39 -17.45 -10.49 -6.95
CA PHE A 39 -18.17 -10.69 -8.20
C PHE A 39 -19.64 -11.11 -8.03
N GLN A 40 -20.09 -11.39 -6.81
CA GLN A 40 -21.44 -11.85 -6.56
C GLN A 40 -22.47 -10.76 -6.88
N GLY A 41 -23.36 -11.03 -7.84
CA GLY A 41 -24.43 -10.10 -8.22
C GLY A 41 -23.95 -8.87 -9.00
N VAL A 42 -22.71 -8.89 -9.51
CA VAL A 42 -22.16 -7.81 -10.33
C VAL A 42 -22.57 -8.00 -11.79
N SER A 43 -23.20 -6.97 -12.36
CA SER A 43 -23.61 -6.91 -13.76
C SER A 43 -22.90 -5.80 -14.54
N ARG A 44 -22.47 -4.74 -13.85
CA ARG A 44 -21.71 -3.62 -14.41
C ARG A 44 -20.44 -3.40 -13.59
N ALA A 45 -19.29 -3.54 -14.21
CA ALA A 45 -18.00 -3.35 -13.57
C ALA A 45 -17.15 -2.30 -14.30
N VAL A 46 -16.43 -1.47 -13.54
CA VAL A 46 -15.46 -0.51 -14.06
C VAL A 46 -14.06 -0.89 -13.57
N ASP A 47 -13.08 -0.93 -14.47
CA ASP A 47 -11.66 -1.09 -14.16
C ASP A 47 -10.91 0.21 -14.48
N LEU A 48 -10.47 0.93 -13.45
CA LEU A 48 -9.75 2.21 -13.57
C LEU A 48 -8.24 1.96 -13.55
N CYS A 49 -7.50 2.76 -14.32
CA CYS A 49 -6.05 2.58 -14.50
C CYS A 49 -5.71 1.14 -14.90
N ALA A 50 -6.48 0.63 -15.87
CA ALA A 50 -6.57 -0.77 -16.19
C ALA A 50 -5.32 -1.34 -16.89
N ALA A 51 -4.49 -0.53 -17.54
CA ALA A 51 -3.40 -1.01 -18.37
C ALA A 51 -2.42 -1.91 -17.59
N PRO A 52 -2.01 -3.07 -18.14
CA PRO A 52 -2.24 -3.58 -19.49
C PRO A 52 -3.56 -4.38 -19.67
N GLY A 53 -4.45 -4.40 -18.68
CA GLY A 53 -5.79 -5.00 -18.74
C GLY A 53 -5.91 -6.34 -18.00
N SER A 54 -5.05 -6.61 -17.01
CA SER A 54 -5.08 -7.90 -16.30
C SER A 54 -6.30 -8.07 -15.39
N TRP A 55 -6.75 -7.00 -14.72
CA TRP A 55 -7.97 -7.01 -13.90
C TRP A 55 -9.23 -7.04 -14.78
N SER A 56 -9.26 -6.25 -15.85
CA SER A 56 -10.27 -6.32 -16.91
C SER A 56 -10.43 -7.75 -17.46
N GLN A 57 -9.33 -8.47 -17.65
CA GLN A 57 -9.37 -9.86 -18.10
C GLN A 57 -9.99 -10.79 -17.05
N VAL A 58 -9.68 -10.58 -15.77
CA VAL A 58 -10.30 -11.33 -14.66
C VAL A 58 -11.80 -11.06 -14.61
N LEU A 59 -12.21 -9.79 -14.64
CA LEU A 59 -13.62 -9.38 -14.67
C LEU A 59 -14.36 -10.04 -15.85
N SER A 60 -13.78 -10.00 -17.05
CA SER A 60 -14.40 -10.62 -18.24
C SER A 60 -14.60 -12.12 -18.06
N ARG A 61 -13.55 -12.84 -17.64
CA ARG A 61 -13.63 -14.30 -17.47
C ARG A 61 -14.55 -14.72 -16.32
N LYS A 62 -14.57 -13.98 -15.21
CA LYS A 62 -15.32 -14.35 -14.00
C LYS A 62 -16.77 -13.92 -14.03
N LEU A 63 -17.07 -12.74 -14.58
CA LEU A 63 -18.44 -12.24 -14.65
C LEU A 63 -19.19 -12.81 -15.85
N LYS A 64 -18.61 -12.79 -17.06
CA LYS A 64 -19.32 -13.28 -18.25
C LYS A 64 -19.45 -14.81 -18.27
N GLY A 65 -18.39 -15.53 -17.92
CA GLY A 65 -18.39 -16.99 -17.95
C GLY A 65 -18.90 -17.58 -19.28
N GLU A 66 -19.53 -18.75 -19.23
CA GLU A 66 -20.18 -19.41 -20.37
C GLU A 66 -21.71 -19.39 -20.29
N ASP A 67 -22.29 -18.84 -19.21
CA ASP A 67 -23.74 -18.83 -18.99
C ASP A 67 -24.42 -17.79 -19.90
N PRO A 68 -25.40 -18.18 -20.75
CA PRO A 68 -26.17 -17.25 -21.57
C PRO A 68 -26.85 -16.12 -20.79
N LYS A 69 -27.16 -16.31 -19.50
CA LYS A 69 -27.75 -15.28 -18.63
C LYS A 69 -26.82 -14.08 -18.39
N ASN A 70 -25.53 -14.23 -18.68
CA ASN A 70 -24.52 -13.20 -18.49
C ASN A 70 -24.32 -12.31 -19.72
N ALA A 71 -25.18 -12.43 -20.74
CA ALA A 71 -25.11 -11.65 -21.97
C ALA A 71 -25.16 -10.13 -21.71
N ASP A 72 -25.91 -9.69 -20.70
CA ASP A 72 -26.13 -8.29 -20.36
C ASP A 72 -25.00 -7.69 -19.49
N ILE A 73 -23.98 -8.47 -19.13
CA ILE A 73 -22.86 -7.99 -18.32
C ILE A 73 -22.00 -7.03 -19.12
N LYS A 74 -21.79 -5.84 -18.55
CA LYS A 74 -20.98 -4.78 -19.15
C LYS A 74 -19.77 -4.48 -18.29
N ILE A 75 -18.61 -4.44 -18.94
CA ILE A 75 -17.33 -4.14 -18.29
C ILE A 75 -16.71 -3.01 -19.08
N VAL A 76 -16.37 -1.92 -18.38
CA VAL A 76 -15.70 -0.74 -18.95
C VAL A 76 -14.34 -0.60 -18.29
N ALA A 77 -13.28 -0.56 -19.09
CA ALA A 77 -11.92 -0.39 -18.63
C ALA A 77 -11.39 0.97 -19.10
N VAL A 78 -10.76 1.72 -18.20
CA VAL A 78 -10.29 3.08 -18.44
C VAL A 78 -8.81 3.16 -18.12
N ASP A 79 -8.03 3.69 -19.04
CA ASP A 79 -6.62 4.02 -18.81
C ASP A 79 -6.16 5.17 -19.71
N LEU A 80 -5.12 5.89 -19.30
CA LEU A 80 -4.46 6.88 -20.15
C LEU A 80 -3.74 6.19 -21.33
N GLN A 81 -3.21 5.00 -21.10
CA GLN A 81 -2.51 4.19 -22.08
C GLN A 81 -3.48 3.33 -22.88
N ALA A 82 -3.21 3.21 -24.19
CA ALA A 82 -3.94 2.28 -25.02
C ALA A 82 -3.68 0.83 -24.58
N MET A 83 -4.74 0.03 -24.49
CA MET A 83 -4.66 -1.40 -24.19
C MET A 83 -4.95 -2.24 -25.43
N ALA A 84 -4.34 -3.42 -25.51
CA ALA A 84 -4.76 -4.40 -26.51
C ALA A 84 -6.23 -4.81 -26.26
N PRO A 85 -7.04 -5.05 -27.31
CA PRO A 85 -8.45 -5.42 -27.16
C PRO A 85 -8.66 -6.65 -26.25
N LEU A 86 -9.71 -6.63 -25.43
CA LEU A 86 -10.11 -7.74 -24.56
C LEU A 86 -11.55 -8.16 -24.90
N PRO A 87 -11.82 -9.45 -25.14
CA PRO A 87 -13.18 -9.93 -25.38
C PRO A 87 -14.12 -9.55 -24.23
N GLY A 88 -15.28 -8.99 -24.58
CA GLY A 88 -16.32 -8.62 -23.62
C GLY A 88 -16.01 -7.40 -22.74
N VAL A 89 -14.93 -6.66 -23.02
CA VAL A 89 -14.54 -5.44 -22.29
C VAL A 89 -14.56 -4.25 -23.24
N ILE A 90 -15.28 -3.21 -22.86
CA ILE A 90 -15.27 -1.90 -23.51
C ILE A 90 -14.05 -1.15 -22.98
N GLN A 91 -13.22 -0.60 -23.85
CA GLN A 91 -11.97 0.07 -23.47
C GLN A 91 -12.06 1.55 -23.84
N ILE A 92 -11.93 2.41 -22.84
CA ILE A 92 -11.86 3.86 -22.99
C ILE A 92 -10.40 4.26 -22.75
N GLN A 93 -9.81 4.95 -23.71
CA GLN A 93 -8.54 5.63 -23.49
C GLN A 93 -8.84 7.04 -22.96
N GLY A 94 -8.71 7.25 -21.65
CA GLY A 94 -9.20 8.45 -20.99
C GLY A 94 -8.53 8.76 -19.66
N ASP A 95 -8.68 10.01 -19.25
CA ASP A 95 -8.17 10.53 -17.99
C ASP A 95 -9.28 10.51 -16.94
N ILE A 96 -9.07 9.75 -15.87
CA ILE A 96 -10.06 9.57 -14.78
C ILE A 96 -10.39 10.86 -14.03
N THR A 97 -9.59 11.92 -14.19
CA THR A 97 -9.85 13.25 -13.62
C THR A 97 -10.85 14.07 -14.44
N LYS A 98 -11.23 13.61 -15.63
CA LYS A 98 -12.13 14.34 -16.54
C LYS A 98 -13.58 13.87 -16.40
N VAL A 99 -14.49 14.86 -16.34
CA VAL A 99 -15.95 14.61 -16.37
C VAL A 99 -16.37 13.85 -17.62
N SER A 100 -15.73 14.13 -18.77
CA SER A 100 -16.01 13.45 -20.04
C SER A 100 -15.83 11.93 -19.94
N THR A 101 -14.81 11.48 -19.22
CA THR A 101 -14.54 10.05 -19.00
C THR A 101 -15.63 9.41 -18.12
N ALA A 102 -16.09 10.11 -17.07
CA ALA A 102 -17.23 9.64 -16.28
C ALA A 102 -18.51 9.52 -17.12
N GLN A 103 -18.79 10.51 -17.98
CA GLN A 103 -19.95 10.52 -18.88
C GLN A 103 -19.89 9.38 -19.90
N GLU A 104 -18.71 9.09 -20.45
CA GLU A 104 -18.50 7.99 -21.39
C GLU A 104 -18.75 6.61 -20.74
N ILE A 105 -18.27 6.41 -19.50
CA ILE A 105 -18.58 5.20 -18.72
C ILE A 105 -20.10 5.03 -18.54
N ILE A 106 -20.78 6.09 -18.10
CA ILE A 106 -22.23 6.08 -17.86
C ILE A 106 -22.99 5.80 -19.18
N HIS A 107 -22.52 6.38 -20.29
CA HIS A 107 -23.09 6.15 -21.61
C HIS A 107 -23.03 4.66 -22.00
N HIS A 108 -21.88 4.01 -21.82
CA HIS A 108 -21.74 2.57 -22.08
C HIS A 108 -22.64 1.70 -21.19
N PHE A 109 -22.95 2.16 -19.97
CA PHE A 109 -23.92 1.52 -19.08
C PHE A 109 -25.37 1.96 -19.31
N GLU A 110 -25.67 2.70 -20.38
CA GLU A 110 -27.03 3.17 -20.71
C GLU A 110 -27.67 3.96 -19.56
N GLY A 111 -26.87 4.78 -18.89
CA GLY A 111 -27.31 5.59 -17.75
C GLY A 111 -27.39 4.83 -16.42
N GLN A 112 -27.13 3.53 -16.39
CA GLN A 112 -27.15 2.75 -15.15
C GLN A 112 -25.80 2.84 -14.42
N PRO A 113 -25.81 2.92 -13.08
CA PRO A 113 -24.58 2.96 -12.29
C PRO A 113 -23.91 1.58 -12.19
N ALA A 114 -22.59 1.57 -12.02
CA ALA A 114 -21.78 0.38 -11.79
C ALA A 114 -22.09 -0.30 -10.45
N ASP A 115 -21.96 -1.61 -10.42
CA ASP A 115 -22.06 -2.41 -9.19
C ASP A 115 -20.71 -2.51 -8.48
N LEU A 116 -19.63 -2.55 -9.26
CA LEU A 116 -18.25 -2.72 -8.81
C LEU A 116 -17.33 -1.75 -9.57
N VAL A 117 -16.48 -1.04 -8.84
CA VAL A 117 -15.35 -0.28 -9.41
C VAL A 117 -14.05 -0.82 -8.82
N VAL A 118 -13.07 -1.12 -9.66
CA VAL A 118 -11.76 -1.61 -9.25
C VAL A 118 -10.65 -0.71 -9.81
N CYS A 119 -9.53 -0.57 -9.08
CA CYS A 119 -8.38 0.23 -9.50
C CYS A 119 -7.06 -0.38 -9.00
N ASP A 120 -6.27 -0.98 -9.90
CA ASP A 120 -4.90 -1.46 -9.60
C ASP A 120 -3.83 -0.43 -10.02
N GLY A 121 -4.22 0.82 -10.26
CA GLY A 121 -3.33 1.90 -10.67
C GLY A 121 -2.22 2.15 -9.65
N ALA A 122 -0.99 2.34 -10.15
CA ALA A 122 0.14 2.84 -9.38
C ALA A 122 0.99 3.77 -10.24
N PRO A 123 1.58 4.84 -9.66
CA PRO A 123 2.56 5.65 -10.36
C PRO A 123 3.86 4.87 -10.54
N ASP A 124 4.73 5.40 -11.40
CA ASP A 124 6.13 4.95 -11.45
C ASP A 124 6.80 5.22 -10.11
N VAL A 125 7.23 4.16 -9.44
CA VAL A 125 7.88 4.22 -8.13
C VAL A 125 9.26 4.85 -8.25
N THR A 126 9.46 5.95 -7.55
CA THR A 126 10.72 6.71 -7.51
C THR A 126 11.74 6.08 -6.57
N GLY A 127 11.27 5.27 -5.60
CA GLY A 127 12.07 4.71 -4.52
C GLY A 127 12.12 5.60 -3.28
N LEU A 128 11.60 6.83 -3.36
CA LEU A 128 11.39 7.70 -2.21
C LEU A 128 9.98 7.43 -1.66
N HIS A 129 9.91 6.59 -0.62
CA HIS A 129 8.65 6.04 -0.14
C HIS A 129 7.61 7.10 0.24
N ASP A 130 8.02 8.22 0.84
CA ASP A 130 7.09 9.28 1.24
C ASP A 130 6.44 9.96 0.02
N ILE A 131 7.21 10.17 -1.06
CA ILE A 131 6.71 10.73 -2.32
C ILE A 131 5.82 9.71 -3.04
N ASP A 132 6.26 8.45 -3.10
CA ASP A 132 5.52 7.37 -3.74
C ASP A 132 4.15 7.15 -3.05
N GLU A 133 4.11 7.22 -1.71
CA GLU A 133 2.87 7.17 -0.91
C GLU A 133 1.95 8.35 -1.24
N TYR A 134 2.49 9.57 -1.26
CA TYR A 134 1.73 10.78 -1.60
C TYR A 134 1.10 10.71 -3.00
N ILE A 135 1.88 10.32 -4.01
CA ILE A 135 1.39 10.21 -5.40
C ILE A 135 0.37 9.08 -5.52
N GLN A 136 0.58 7.95 -4.85
CA GLN A 136 -0.42 6.88 -4.82
C GLN A 136 -1.73 7.33 -4.17
N ALA A 137 -1.66 8.11 -3.09
CA ALA A 137 -2.84 8.70 -2.47
C ALA A 137 -3.57 9.64 -3.43
N GLN A 138 -2.84 10.40 -4.27
CA GLN A 138 -3.46 11.22 -5.32
C GLN A 138 -4.22 10.44 -6.36
N LEU A 139 -3.60 9.38 -6.86
CA LEU A 139 -4.24 8.52 -7.83
C LEU A 139 -5.51 7.89 -7.25
N LEU A 140 -5.47 7.49 -5.98
CA LEU A 140 -6.61 6.93 -5.26
C LEU A 140 -7.74 7.94 -5.05
N LEU A 141 -7.42 9.19 -4.70
CA LEU A 141 -8.43 10.24 -4.53
C LEU A 141 -9.09 10.60 -5.88
N ALA A 142 -8.32 10.63 -6.97
CA ALA A 142 -8.88 10.78 -8.31
C ALA A 142 -9.80 9.59 -8.68
N ALA A 143 -9.37 8.36 -8.37
CA ALA A 143 -10.16 7.16 -8.59
C ALA A 143 -11.45 7.14 -7.76
N LEU A 144 -11.38 7.55 -6.48
CA LEU A 144 -12.55 7.72 -5.62
C LEU A 144 -13.51 8.77 -6.21
N ASN A 145 -12.99 9.89 -6.70
CA ASN A 145 -13.83 10.96 -7.22
C ASN A 145 -14.67 10.49 -8.42
N ILE A 146 -14.05 9.88 -9.44
CA ILE A 146 -14.80 9.29 -10.56
C ILE A 146 -15.74 8.17 -10.10
N THR A 147 -15.35 7.40 -9.09
CA THR A 147 -16.21 6.37 -8.49
C THR A 147 -17.50 6.96 -7.95
N THR A 148 -17.47 8.15 -7.34
CA THR A 148 -18.70 8.79 -6.82
C THR A 148 -19.72 9.13 -7.92
N HIS A 149 -19.27 9.33 -9.16
CA HIS A 149 -20.12 9.60 -10.31
C HIS A 149 -20.73 8.32 -10.90
N VAL A 150 -19.99 7.20 -10.86
CA VAL A 150 -20.36 6.00 -11.62
C VAL A 150 -20.88 4.85 -10.76
N LEU A 151 -20.56 4.81 -9.46
CA LEU A 151 -20.91 3.69 -8.58
C LEU A 151 -22.31 3.86 -7.98
N LYS A 152 -23.08 2.76 -7.93
CA LYS A 152 -24.42 2.75 -7.32
C LYS A 152 -24.32 2.80 -5.80
N LYS A 153 -25.35 3.36 -5.14
CA LYS A 153 -25.52 3.17 -3.69
C LYS A 153 -25.55 1.68 -3.33
N GLY A 154 -24.81 1.29 -2.30
CA GLY A 154 -24.59 -0.10 -1.93
C GLY A 154 -23.52 -0.84 -2.74
N GLY A 155 -22.91 -0.19 -3.75
CA GLY A 155 -21.85 -0.77 -4.57
C GLY A 155 -20.51 -0.90 -3.84
N THR A 156 -19.57 -1.59 -4.50
CA THR A 156 -18.24 -1.88 -3.96
C THR A 156 -17.15 -1.17 -4.75
N PHE A 157 -16.17 -0.60 -4.05
CA PHE A 157 -14.97 0.00 -4.62
C PHE A 157 -13.72 -0.69 -4.06
N VAL A 158 -12.83 -1.15 -4.95
CA VAL A 158 -11.56 -1.77 -4.56
C VAL A 158 -10.41 -1.01 -5.20
N ALA A 159 -9.44 -0.56 -4.41
CA ALA A 159 -8.31 0.17 -4.97
C ALA A 159 -6.99 -0.16 -4.29
N LYS A 160 -5.91 -0.12 -5.07
CA LYS A 160 -4.55 -0.22 -4.56
C LYS A 160 -4.22 1.01 -3.71
N ILE A 161 -3.58 0.75 -2.58
CA ILE A 161 -3.04 1.76 -1.68
C ILE A 161 -1.59 1.42 -1.36
N PHE A 162 -0.80 2.43 -1.02
CA PHE A 162 0.48 2.22 -0.33
C PHE A 162 0.24 2.42 1.16
N ARG A 163 0.43 1.36 1.93
CA ARG A 163 0.22 1.36 3.38
C ARG A 163 1.49 1.84 4.08
N GLY A 164 1.77 3.12 3.95
CA GLY A 164 2.86 3.79 4.65
C GLY A 164 2.43 4.32 6.01
N LYS A 165 3.10 5.37 6.50
CA LYS A 165 2.96 5.83 7.90
C LYS A 165 1.61 6.49 8.15
N ASP A 166 1.05 7.19 7.17
CA ASP A 166 -0.11 8.08 7.34
C ASP A 166 -1.40 7.56 6.69
N VAL A 167 -1.51 6.24 6.51
CA VAL A 167 -2.66 5.59 5.88
C VAL A 167 -4.01 5.84 6.59
N THR A 168 -3.98 6.26 7.86
CA THR A 168 -5.19 6.54 8.67
C THR A 168 -6.02 7.70 8.10
N LEU A 169 -5.38 8.73 7.55
CA LEU A 169 -6.08 9.85 6.91
C LEU A 169 -6.88 9.35 5.71
N LEU A 170 -6.24 8.51 4.89
CA LEU A 170 -6.86 7.91 3.71
C LEU A 170 -8.07 7.04 4.08
N TYR A 171 -7.96 6.20 5.12
CA TYR A 171 -9.10 5.42 5.60
C TYR A 171 -10.24 6.29 6.12
N SER A 172 -9.92 7.41 6.77
CA SER A 172 -10.93 8.36 7.25
C SER A 172 -11.68 9.00 6.07
N GLN A 173 -10.98 9.36 5.00
CA GLN A 173 -11.58 9.89 3.77
C GLN A 173 -12.48 8.86 3.08
N LEU A 174 -12.04 7.60 2.96
CA LEU A 174 -12.86 6.52 2.39
C LEU A 174 -14.11 6.26 3.25
N LYS A 175 -13.99 6.31 4.58
CA LYS A 175 -15.11 6.07 5.51
C LYS A 175 -16.23 7.12 5.44
N ILE A 176 -15.98 8.29 4.86
CA ILE A 176 -17.03 9.28 4.58
C ILE A 176 -18.04 8.72 3.57
N PHE A 177 -17.57 7.93 2.61
CA PHE A 177 -18.37 7.40 1.50
C PHE A 177 -18.73 5.91 1.66
N PHE A 178 -17.99 5.19 2.50
CA PHE A 178 -18.15 3.74 2.68
C PHE A 178 -18.17 3.39 4.17
N PRO A 179 -19.27 2.86 4.72
CA PRO A 179 -19.34 2.48 6.13
C PRO A 179 -18.41 1.30 6.47
N ASP A 180 -18.06 0.48 5.47
CA ASP A 180 -17.17 -0.65 5.62
C ASP A 180 -15.94 -0.50 4.70
N VAL A 181 -14.78 -0.27 5.32
CA VAL A 181 -13.49 -0.11 4.65
C VAL A 181 -12.52 -1.07 5.31
N THR A 182 -12.03 -2.04 4.53
CA THR A 182 -11.05 -3.03 4.99
C THR A 182 -9.77 -2.94 4.17
N CYS A 183 -8.64 -3.27 4.81
CA CYS A 183 -7.33 -3.30 4.16
C CYS A 183 -6.91 -4.75 3.96
N ALA A 184 -6.70 -5.15 2.71
CA ALA A 184 -6.34 -6.50 2.32
C ALA A 184 -4.96 -6.51 1.65
N LYS A 185 -4.12 -7.50 2.00
CA LYS A 185 -2.86 -7.76 1.31
C LYS A 185 -2.89 -9.18 0.74
N PRO A 186 -3.26 -9.36 -0.54
CA PRO A 186 -3.32 -10.67 -1.18
C PRO A 186 -1.96 -11.38 -1.11
N ARG A 187 -1.96 -12.71 -1.05
CA ARG A 187 -0.72 -13.53 -1.04
C ARG A 187 0.13 -13.35 -2.29
N SER A 188 -0.49 -12.95 -3.40
CA SER A 188 0.16 -12.60 -4.65
C SER A 188 0.81 -11.22 -4.66
N SER A 189 0.57 -10.40 -3.64
CA SER A 189 1.35 -9.19 -3.37
C SER A 189 2.71 -9.55 -2.78
N ARG A 190 3.76 -8.82 -3.16
CA ARG A 190 5.10 -9.07 -2.60
C ARG A 190 5.15 -8.61 -1.14
N ASN A 191 5.74 -9.43 -0.28
CA ASN A 191 5.92 -9.07 1.13
C ASN A 191 6.82 -7.83 1.31
N SER A 192 7.78 -7.64 0.40
CA SER A 192 8.67 -6.46 0.37
C SER A 192 8.00 -5.19 -0.17
N SER A 193 6.77 -5.28 -0.68
CA SER A 193 6.04 -4.12 -1.19
C SER A 193 5.15 -3.56 -0.08
N ILE A 194 5.07 -2.23 0.01
CA ILE A 194 4.12 -1.52 0.86
C ILE A 194 2.69 -1.50 0.27
N GLU A 195 2.46 -2.12 -0.90
CA GLU A 195 1.12 -2.19 -1.48
C GLU A 195 0.18 -3.00 -0.58
N ALA A 196 -1.05 -2.52 -0.52
CA ALA A 196 -2.23 -3.20 -0.02
C ALA A 196 -3.43 -2.77 -0.88
N PHE A 197 -4.62 -3.25 -0.55
CA PHE A 197 -5.86 -2.91 -1.24
C PHE A 197 -6.89 -2.46 -0.22
N ALA A 198 -7.48 -1.29 -0.44
CA ALA A 198 -8.68 -0.87 0.27
C ALA A 198 -9.89 -1.52 -0.40
N VAL A 199 -10.63 -2.34 0.33
CA VAL A 199 -11.91 -2.92 -0.09
C VAL A 199 -13.01 -2.16 0.64
N CYS A 200 -13.70 -1.32 -0.11
CA CYS A 200 -14.72 -0.40 0.39
C CYS A 200 -16.10 -0.91 -0.05
N ARG A 201 -16.95 -1.32 0.90
CA ARG A 201 -18.25 -1.92 0.62
C ARG A 201 -19.38 -0.98 1.02
N ASN A 202 -20.54 -1.18 0.39
CA ASN A 202 -21.78 -0.48 0.68
C ASN A 202 -21.68 1.05 0.49
N TYR A 203 -21.34 1.50 -0.71
CA TYR A 203 -21.25 2.93 -1.03
C TYR A 203 -22.48 3.72 -0.54
N SER A 204 -22.23 4.67 0.35
CA SER A 204 -23.23 5.47 1.05
C SER A 204 -22.71 6.90 1.19
N PRO A 205 -22.79 7.72 0.11
CA PRO A 205 -22.34 9.11 0.17
C PRO A 205 -23.18 9.91 1.18
N PRO A 206 -22.60 10.97 1.79
CA PRO A 206 -23.33 11.85 2.71
C PRO A 206 -24.61 12.41 2.11
N GLU A 207 -25.60 12.69 2.96
CA GLU A 207 -26.85 13.31 2.52
C GLU A 207 -26.56 14.70 1.90
N GLY A 208 -27.14 14.94 0.72
CA GLY A 208 -26.91 16.18 -0.04
C GLY A 208 -25.59 16.21 -0.83
N TYR A 209 -24.75 15.16 -0.78
CA TYR A 209 -23.55 15.10 -1.60
C TYR A 209 -23.88 14.97 -3.09
N VAL A 210 -23.36 15.90 -3.89
CA VAL A 210 -23.44 15.87 -5.36
C VAL A 210 -22.05 15.59 -5.94
N PRO A 211 -21.85 14.50 -6.70
CA PRO A 211 -20.57 14.22 -7.36
C PRO A 211 -20.09 15.39 -8.21
N ASN A 212 -18.84 15.83 -8.03
CA ASN A 212 -18.23 16.89 -8.82
C ASN A 212 -16.73 16.62 -9.06
N MET A 213 -16.23 17.04 -10.23
CA MET A 213 -14.80 16.93 -10.58
C MET A 213 -14.01 18.21 -10.28
N SER A 214 -14.64 19.22 -9.68
CA SER A 214 -14.04 20.55 -9.42
C SER A 214 -13.04 20.56 -8.27
N ASN A 215 -12.96 19.46 -7.51
CA ASN A 215 -12.03 19.31 -6.39
C ASN A 215 -11.14 18.07 -6.60
N PRO A 216 -10.17 18.10 -7.54
CA PRO A 216 -9.08 17.14 -7.50
C PRO A 216 -8.34 17.45 -6.19
N LEU A 217 -8.53 16.57 -5.21
CA LEU A 217 -8.38 16.79 -3.76
C LEU A 217 -7.08 17.43 -3.25
N LEU A 218 -6.08 17.74 -4.08
CA LEU A 218 -4.84 18.41 -3.71
C LEU A 218 -4.39 19.57 -4.61
N ASP A 219 -5.23 20.12 -5.50
CA ASP A 219 -4.79 21.34 -6.17
C ASP A 219 -4.78 22.51 -5.17
N HIS A 220 -3.60 23.05 -4.87
CA HIS A 220 -3.43 24.17 -3.94
C HIS A 220 -4.03 25.47 -4.48
N CYS A 221 -4.38 25.51 -5.76
CA CYS A 221 -5.24 26.55 -6.29
C CYS A 221 -6.69 26.20 -5.92
N TYR A 222 -7.17 26.79 -4.82
CA TYR A 222 -8.60 26.84 -4.53
C TYR A 222 -9.28 27.59 -5.69
N ASP A 223 -9.69 26.84 -6.71
CA ASP A 223 -10.36 27.39 -7.87
C ASP A 223 -11.63 28.14 -7.43
N VAL A 224 -12.07 29.10 -8.23
CA VAL A 224 -13.26 29.92 -7.96
C VAL A 224 -14.49 29.03 -7.77
N ASP A 225 -14.53 27.88 -8.43
CA ASP A 225 -15.59 26.88 -8.32
C ASP A 225 -15.60 26.15 -6.97
N PHE A 226 -14.45 25.95 -6.33
CA PHE A 226 -14.38 25.32 -5.00
C PHE A 226 -15.07 26.20 -3.93
N ASN A 227 -14.92 27.52 -4.04
CA ASN A 227 -15.54 28.47 -3.12
C ASN A 227 -17.08 28.50 -3.23
N GLN A 228 -17.63 28.00 -4.33
CA GLN A 228 -19.08 27.92 -4.57
C GLN A 228 -19.71 26.64 -3.98
N LEU A 229 -18.91 25.67 -3.53
CA LEU A 229 -19.43 24.44 -2.93
C LEU A 229 -20.09 24.73 -1.57
N GLU A 230 -21.07 23.91 -1.19
CA GLU A 230 -21.78 24.03 0.10
C GLU A 230 -21.91 22.66 0.80
N GLY A 231 -22.11 22.69 2.12
CA GLY A 231 -22.38 21.50 2.93
C GLY A 231 -21.32 20.40 2.78
N PRO A 232 -21.70 19.13 2.50
CA PRO A 232 -20.77 18.00 2.40
C PRO A 232 -19.76 18.14 1.26
N ASN A 233 -20.03 18.98 0.26
CA ASN A 233 -19.13 19.23 -0.86
C ASN A 233 -18.00 20.23 -0.54
N ARG A 234 -18.07 20.98 0.59
CA ARG A 234 -17.07 21.99 1.00
C ARG A 234 -16.41 21.68 2.36
N VAL A 235 -16.36 20.43 2.78
CA VAL A 235 -15.73 20.09 4.08
C VAL A 235 -14.21 20.31 3.98
N ILE A 236 -13.72 21.35 4.64
CA ILE A 236 -12.28 21.62 4.79
C ILE A 236 -11.82 20.94 6.07
N VAL A 237 -10.95 19.93 5.94
CA VAL A 237 -10.23 19.38 7.09
C VAL A 237 -9.09 20.34 7.41
N PRO A 238 -9.08 21.03 8.57
CA PRO A 238 -8.00 21.94 8.91
C PRO A 238 -6.71 21.15 9.14
N PHE A 239 -5.65 21.50 8.41
CA PHE A 239 -4.30 21.07 8.76
C PHE A 239 -3.75 22.04 9.81
N LEU A 240 -3.59 21.57 11.05
CA LEU A 240 -3.02 22.34 12.14
C LEU A 240 -1.63 21.79 12.45
N ALA A 241 -0.58 22.48 11.97
CA ALA A 241 0.77 22.23 12.44
C ALA A 241 0.95 22.86 13.83
N CYS A 242 1.41 22.06 14.80
CA CYS A 242 1.74 22.54 16.15
C CYS A 242 3.25 22.74 16.25
N GLY A 243 3.67 23.95 16.62
CA GLY A 243 5.07 24.36 16.64
C GLY A 243 5.28 25.63 15.82
N ASP A 244 6.40 26.30 16.02
CA ASP A 244 6.81 27.42 15.18
C ASP A 244 7.82 26.94 14.12
N LEU A 245 8.00 27.74 13.05
CA LEU A 245 8.95 27.45 11.97
C LEU A 245 10.43 27.58 12.41
N SER A 246 10.70 27.87 13.68
CA SER A 246 12.05 27.98 14.22
C SER A 246 12.52 26.69 14.93
N ALA A 247 11.65 25.69 15.04
CA ALA A 247 11.97 24.40 15.64
C ALA A 247 12.94 23.56 14.78
N TYR A 248 13.59 22.59 15.42
CA TYR A 248 14.46 21.62 14.76
C TYR A 248 13.63 20.63 13.92
N ASP A 249 14.14 20.32 12.73
CA ASP A 249 13.66 19.27 11.84
C ASP A 249 14.05 17.91 12.42
N SER A 250 13.07 17.09 12.78
CA SER A 250 13.29 15.80 13.43
C SER A 250 14.07 14.80 12.58
N ASP A 251 14.07 14.96 11.26
CA ASP A 251 14.72 14.03 10.32
C ASP A 251 16.14 14.50 9.93
N ARG A 252 16.61 15.63 10.47
CA ARG A 252 17.97 16.12 10.26
C ARG A 252 18.88 15.82 11.43
N THR A 253 20.15 15.60 11.11
CA THR A 253 21.22 15.58 12.11
C THR A 253 21.80 16.98 12.24
N TYR A 254 21.94 17.46 13.47
CA TYR A 254 22.52 18.75 13.79
C TYR A 254 23.88 18.59 14.48
N PRO A 255 24.78 19.59 14.39
CA PRO A 255 25.97 19.63 15.23
C PRO A 255 25.58 19.59 16.72
N LEU A 256 26.39 18.93 17.55
CA LEU A 256 26.18 18.87 19.01
C LEU A 256 26.14 20.27 19.65
N GLN A 257 26.92 21.19 19.10
CA GLN A 257 26.98 22.59 19.49
C GLN A 257 25.83 23.37 18.83
N LEU A 258 24.66 23.40 19.48
CA LEU A 258 23.44 24.04 18.95
C LEU A 258 23.38 25.55 19.23
N ASP A 259 23.92 25.99 20.35
CA ASP A 259 23.91 27.38 20.80
C ASP A 259 25.37 27.90 20.80
N PRO A 260 25.70 28.97 20.05
CA PRO A 260 27.04 29.55 20.05
C PRO A 260 27.51 30.02 21.44
N GLU A 261 26.58 30.31 22.34
CA GLU A 261 26.87 30.81 23.69
C GLU A 261 26.95 29.70 24.76
N LYS A 262 26.61 28.45 24.43
CA LYS A 262 26.60 27.33 25.38
C LYS A 262 27.34 26.11 24.86
N GLU A 263 28.48 25.80 25.46
CA GLU A 263 29.24 24.60 25.13
C GLU A 263 28.43 23.32 25.39
N TYR A 264 28.39 22.42 24.40
CA TYR A 264 27.74 21.12 24.54
C TYR A 264 28.36 20.34 25.70
N THR A 265 27.53 19.99 26.68
CA THR A 265 27.93 19.11 27.78
C THR A 265 27.08 17.85 27.71
N TYR A 266 27.74 16.69 27.58
CA TYR A 266 27.04 15.42 27.67
C TYR A 266 26.49 15.24 29.09
N VAL A 267 25.17 15.06 29.19
CA VAL A 267 24.49 14.69 30.43
C VAL A 267 23.96 13.28 30.25
N PRO A 268 24.26 12.34 31.17
CA PRO A 268 23.67 11.01 31.10
C PRO A 268 22.14 11.10 31.16
N PRO A 269 21.41 10.15 30.56
CA PRO A 269 19.96 10.08 30.71
C PRO A 269 19.56 10.16 32.18
N THR A 270 18.53 10.93 32.49
CA THR A 270 18.02 11.09 33.86
C THR A 270 17.68 9.76 34.53
N GLN A 271 17.25 8.79 33.72
CA GLN A 271 17.11 7.41 34.13
C GLN A 271 17.60 6.49 33.00
N PRO A 272 18.63 5.64 33.24
CA PRO A 272 19.03 4.66 32.24
C PRO A 272 17.95 3.57 32.10
N PRO A 273 17.85 2.90 30.93
CA PRO A 273 16.98 1.74 30.78
C PRO A 273 17.32 0.68 31.84
N ILE A 274 16.29 0.17 32.54
CA ILE A 274 16.47 -0.85 33.59
C ILE A 274 17.02 -2.16 32.99
N ARG A 275 16.68 -2.46 31.74
CA ARG A 275 17.19 -3.59 30.97
C ARG A 275 17.42 -3.15 29.52
N PRO A 276 18.58 -2.57 29.19
CA PRO A 276 18.82 -2.07 27.84
C PRO A 276 18.95 -3.24 26.86
N ALA A 277 18.39 -3.09 25.65
CA ALA A 277 18.50 -4.12 24.62
C ALA A 277 19.96 -4.44 24.19
N TYR A 278 20.90 -3.55 24.53
CA TYR A 278 22.32 -3.71 24.27
C TYR A 278 23.10 -4.31 25.46
N GLU A 279 22.43 -4.67 26.56
CA GLU A 279 23.07 -5.22 27.76
C GLU A 279 23.92 -6.46 27.44
N GLU A 280 23.35 -7.40 26.69
CA GLU A 280 24.03 -8.63 26.24
C GLU A 280 25.23 -8.31 25.35
N ALA A 281 25.07 -7.39 24.39
CA ALA A 281 26.16 -6.97 23.51
C ALA A 281 27.30 -6.28 24.29
N CYS A 282 26.97 -5.47 25.29
CA CYS A 282 27.95 -4.84 26.17
C CYS A 282 28.67 -5.87 27.05
N PHE A 283 27.95 -6.86 27.58
CA PHE A 283 28.51 -7.98 28.34
C PHE A 283 29.49 -8.78 27.48
N LEU A 284 29.05 -9.23 26.30
CA LEU A 284 29.86 -9.99 25.37
C LEU A 284 31.09 -9.20 24.91
N LYS A 285 30.96 -7.88 24.67
CA LYS A 285 32.09 -7.00 24.33
C LYS A 285 33.10 -6.91 25.48
N LYS A 286 32.62 -6.72 26.71
CA LYS A 286 33.46 -6.59 27.90
C LYS A 286 34.26 -7.87 28.19
N HIS A 287 33.69 -9.03 27.89
CA HIS A 287 34.33 -10.33 28.11
C HIS A 287 35.04 -10.88 26.86
N ASN A 288 35.22 -10.08 25.80
CA ASN A 288 35.81 -10.51 24.51
C ASN A 288 35.11 -11.72 23.87
N LEU A 289 33.83 -11.94 24.18
CA LEU A 289 32.98 -13.00 23.63
C LEU A 289 32.25 -12.57 22.35
N LEU A 290 32.37 -11.29 21.96
CA LEU A 290 31.85 -10.82 20.67
C LEU A 290 32.63 -11.46 19.52
N THR A 291 31.92 -12.12 18.61
CA THR A 291 32.49 -12.73 17.41
C THR A 291 33.24 -11.68 16.59
N LYS A 292 34.56 -11.85 16.43
CA LYS A 292 35.36 -11.01 15.53
C LYS A 292 35.08 -11.44 14.09
N GLU A 293 34.76 -10.50 13.21
CA GLU A 293 34.66 -10.78 11.78
C GLU A 293 36.00 -11.35 11.27
N GLN A 294 35.96 -12.59 10.77
CA GLN A 294 37.10 -13.15 10.05
C GLN A 294 37.18 -12.44 8.69
N GLY A 295 38.25 -11.68 8.47
CA GLY A 295 38.51 -11.05 7.19
C GLY A 295 38.67 -12.08 6.05
N PRO A 296 38.57 -11.66 4.77
CA PRO A 296 38.39 -12.57 3.62
C PRO A 296 39.57 -13.51 3.27
N HIS A 297 40.59 -13.63 4.12
CA HIS A 297 41.82 -14.36 3.81
C HIS A 297 42.32 -15.22 4.99
N SER A 298 41.49 -16.16 5.46
CA SER A 298 42.00 -17.33 6.19
C SER A 298 41.55 -18.60 5.47
N GLN A 299 42.53 -19.29 4.90
CA GLN A 299 42.37 -20.58 4.22
C GLN A 299 41.86 -21.62 5.22
N MET A 300 40.84 -22.39 4.83
CA MET A 300 40.37 -23.53 5.63
C MET A 300 41.42 -24.65 5.60
N PRO A 301 41.82 -25.23 6.75
CA PRO A 301 42.42 -26.55 6.76
C PRO A 301 41.33 -27.63 6.79
N GLU A 302 41.57 -28.70 6.03
CA GLU A 302 40.74 -29.90 5.99
C GLU A 302 40.82 -30.71 7.30
N GLN A 303 39.64 -31.19 7.71
CA GLN A 303 39.32 -32.41 8.48
C GLN A 303 39.96 -32.65 9.87
N GLY A 304 39.08 -32.77 10.88
CA GLY A 304 39.36 -33.43 12.15
C GLY A 304 38.25 -33.18 13.17
N ALA A 305 37.48 -34.21 13.51
CA ALA A 305 36.46 -34.15 14.56
C ALA A 305 37.09 -33.88 15.94
N SER A 306 36.41 -33.05 16.75
CA SER A 306 36.21 -33.15 18.21
C SER A 306 36.31 -31.82 18.96
N ASN A 307 35.36 -31.64 19.87
CA ASN A 307 35.26 -30.66 20.96
C ASN A 307 34.99 -29.19 20.60
N PHE A 308 33.70 -28.84 20.68
CA PHE A 308 33.27 -27.51 21.11
C PHE A 308 33.24 -27.49 22.65
N PRO A 309 34.02 -26.62 23.33
CA PRO A 309 33.82 -26.31 24.74
C PRO A 309 33.32 -24.86 24.95
N LEU A 310 32.70 -24.23 23.94
CA LEU A 310 32.27 -22.83 24.03
C LEU A 310 30.83 -22.63 24.54
N GLU A 311 29.95 -23.63 24.43
CA GLU A 311 28.57 -23.49 24.95
C GLU A 311 28.50 -23.62 26.47
N ALA A 312 29.34 -24.45 27.10
CA ALA A 312 29.30 -24.66 28.55
C ALA A 312 29.78 -23.43 29.34
N GLU A 313 30.88 -22.78 28.91
CA GLU A 313 31.41 -21.59 29.59
C GLU A 313 30.49 -20.37 29.46
N VAL A 314 29.73 -20.27 28.37
CA VAL A 314 28.75 -19.19 28.18
C VAL A 314 27.48 -19.44 29.01
N ILE A 315 27.06 -20.70 29.15
CA ILE A 315 25.90 -21.07 29.99
C ILE A 315 26.22 -20.86 31.48
N ASP A 316 27.39 -21.28 31.95
CA ASP A 316 27.81 -21.09 33.36
C ASP A 316 27.91 -19.61 33.72
N ALA A 317 28.43 -18.76 32.81
CA ALA A 317 28.51 -17.31 33.02
C ALA A 317 27.13 -16.61 33.05
N LEU A 318 26.14 -17.13 32.30
CA LEU A 318 24.78 -16.62 32.30
C LEU A 318 23.98 -17.06 33.54
N GLU A 319 24.25 -18.26 34.08
CA GLU A 319 23.66 -18.72 35.34
C GLU A 319 24.19 -17.94 36.54
N GLU A 320 25.49 -17.60 36.60
CA GLU A 320 26.05 -16.75 37.67
C GLU A 320 25.43 -15.35 37.72
N LEU A 321 25.10 -14.77 36.55
CA LEU A 321 24.38 -13.49 36.42
C LEU A 321 22.95 -13.56 36.96
N SER A 322 22.25 -14.69 36.74
CA SER A 322 20.90 -14.92 37.27
C SER A 322 20.89 -15.03 38.80
N VAL A 323 21.95 -15.60 39.38
CA VAL A 323 22.08 -15.80 40.83
C VAL A 323 22.45 -14.51 41.55
N GLN A 324 23.31 -13.65 40.98
CA GLN A 324 23.64 -12.36 41.61
C GLN A 324 22.44 -11.39 41.67
N HIS A 325 21.55 -11.42 40.68
CA HIS A 325 20.33 -10.59 40.68
C HIS A 325 19.25 -11.02 41.66
N LYS A 326 19.31 -12.23 42.25
CA LYS A 326 18.41 -12.65 43.34
C LYS A 326 18.91 -12.25 44.74
N SER A 327 20.09 -11.62 44.84
CA SER A 327 20.73 -11.27 46.12
C SER A 327 20.75 -9.77 46.42
N GLN A 328 20.11 -8.94 45.58
CA GLN A 328 19.90 -7.51 45.78
C GLN A 328 18.43 -7.15 45.62
N ASP A 329 17.58 -7.73 46.48
CA ASP A 329 16.28 -7.17 46.90
C ASP A 329 16.37 -6.85 48.40
#